data_AF-W6MB71-F1
#
_entry.id   AF-W6MB71-F1
#
_cell.length_a   1.000
_cell.length_b   1.000
_cell.length_c   1.000
_cell.angle_alpha   90.00
_cell.angle_beta   90.00
_cell.angle_gamma   90.00
#
_symmetry.space_group_name_H-M   'P 1'
#
loop_
_entity.id
_entity.type
_entity.pdbx_description
1 polymer ?
#
loop_
_entity_poly.entity_id
_entity_poly.type
_entity_poly.pdbx_seq_one_letter_code
_entity_poly.pdbx_strand_id
1 'polypeptide(L)'
;MSEWQVSLIFQDDKSNKFWRARCLGTSLEVNFGRIGTQGQSQAKRYDSPEDAASELQKQAREKYKKGYVDGDGGPAATTATTATTPDAAPPAPTQCTLVLNLGERRLELRLSVEGNAVHTHSIEHYPNADAASAALAQIRAALEADGYRVQ
;
A
#
# COMPACT_ATOMS: atom_id res chain seq x y z
N MET A 1 10.36 8.01 13.54
CA MET A 1 10.14 6.63 13.07
C MET A 1 8.64 6.42 13.07
N SER A 2 7.99 6.37 11.91
CA SER A 2 6.53 6.34 11.86
C SER A 2 6.01 4.97 12.31
N GLU A 3 5.45 4.94 13.52
CA GLU A 3 4.83 3.75 14.11
C GLU A 3 3.54 3.37 13.35
N TRP A 4 3.29 2.06 13.23
CA TRP A 4 2.03 1.52 12.70
C TRP A 4 1.05 1.35 13.86
N GLN A 5 -0.18 1.81 13.73
CA GLN A 5 -1.15 1.78 14.84
C GLN A 5 -1.58 0.36 15.20
N VAL A 6 -1.71 -0.51 14.20
CA VAL A 6 -2.00 -1.92 14.40
C VAL A 6 -0.99 -2.70 13.59
N SER A 7 -0.30 -3.64 14.23
CA SER A 7 0.55 -4.62 13.57
C SER A 7 0.10 -6.01 13.99
N LEU A 8 -0.20 -6.83 13.00
CA LEU A 8 -0.67 -8.19 13.16
C LEU A 8 0.23 -9.14 12.38
N ILE A 9 0.50 -10.29 12.96
CA ILE A 9 1.29 -11.35 12.36
C ILE A 9 0.42 -12.60 12.26
N PHE A 10 0.49 -13.27 11.14
CA PHE A 10 -0.13 -14.57 10.93
C PHE A 10 0.97 -15.57 10.60
N GLN A 11 1.10 -16.58 11.43
CA GLN A 11 2.13 -17.60 11.33
C GLN A 11 1.46 -18.96 11.28
N ASP A 12 1.78 -19.72 10.25
CA ASP A 12 1.32 -21.07 9.97
C ASP A 12 2.53 -21.87 9.46
N ASP A 13 2.49 -23.21 9.53
CA ASP A 13 3.60 -24.12 9.21
C ASP A 13 4.33 -23.82 7.89
N LYS A 14 3.67 -23.16 6.93
CA LYS A 14 4.28 -22.71 5.65
C LYS A 14 4.17 -21.22 5.34
N SER A 15 3.52 -20.43 6.19
CA SER A 15 3.16 -19.04 5.89
C SER A 15 3.42 -18.07 7.04
N ASN A 16 4.42 -17.20 6.88
CA ASN A 16 4.65 -16.05 7.76
C ASN A 16 4.18 -14.78 7.07
N LYS A 17 3.05 -14.22 7.50
CA LYS A 17 2.44 -13.03 6.93
C LYS A 17 2.38 -11.92 7.96
N PHE A 18 2.51 -10.69 7.52
CA PHE A 18 2.27 -9.51 8.33
C PHE A 18 1.12 -8.71 7.72
N TRP A 19 0.36 -8.05 8.58
CA TRP A 19 -0.67 -7.10 8.23
C TRP A 19 -0.55 -5.96 9.22
N ARG A 20 -0.35 -4.74 8.74
CA ARG A 20 -0.24 -3.55 9.57
C ARG A 20 -1.09 -2.44 8.98
N ALA A 21 -1.68 -1.63 9.83
CA ALA A 21 -2.53 -0.53 9.41
C ALA A 21 -2.25 0.69 10.28
N ARG A 22 -2.40 1.88 9.68
CA ARG A 22 -2.31 3.17 10.35
C ARG A 22 -3.32 4.13 9.75
N CYS A 23 -3.91 4.97 10.59
CA CYS A 23 -4.69 6.11 10.13
C CYS A 23 -3.80 7.35 10.10
N LEU A 24 -3.71 7.98 8.93
CA LEU A 24 -3.11 9.28 8.70
C LEU A 24 -4.25 10.29 8.54
N GLY A 25 -4.79 10.76 9.66
CA GLY A 25 -5.99 11.59 9.69
C GLY A 25 -7.19 10.82 9.14
N THR A 26 -7.65 11.20 7.94
CA THR A 26 -8.75 10.54 7.23
C THR A 26 -8.30 9.43 6.26
N SER A 27 -6.99 9.24 6.09
CA SER A 27 -6.43 8.21 5.20
C SER A 27 -6.05 6.98 6.00
N LEU A 28 -6.72 5.86 5.76
CA LEU A 28 -6.32 4.55 6.27
C LEU A 28 -5.26 3.95 5.34
N GLU A 29 -4.04 3.79 5.84
CA GLU A 29 -2.98 3.09 5.15
C GLU A 29 -2.82 1.68 5.74
N VAL A 30 -2.96 0.67 4.88
CA VAL A 30 -2.85 -0.74 5.22
C VAL A 30 -1.69 -1.32 4.43
N ASN A 31 -0.72 -1.91 5.12
CA ASN A 31 0.40 -2.60 4.50
C ASN A 31 0.39 -4.07 4.90
N PHE A 32 0.38 -4.99 3.94
CA PHE A 32 0.27 -6.42 4.21
C PHE A 32 1.15 -7.22 3.28
N GLY A 33 1.69 -8.33 3.75
CA GLY A 33 2.67 -9.09 2.97
C GLY A 33 3.14 -10.35 3.66
N ARG A 34 4.15 -10.97 3.07
CA ARG A 34 4.89 -12.08 3.68
C ARG A 34 6.05 -11.49 4.46
N ILE A 35 6.31 -11.96 5.68
CA ILE A 35 7.47 -11.55 6.46
C ILE A 35 8.72 -11.90 5.66
N GLY A 36 9.58 -10.90 5.43
CA GLY A 36 10.74 -11.00 4.53
C GLY A 36 10.55 -10.35 3.15
N THR A 37 9.36 -9.82 2.83
CA THR A 37 9.14 -8.98 1.63
C THR A 37 8.62 -7.60 2.02
N GLN A 38 8.69 -6.62 1.11
CA GLN A 38 8.14 -5.27 1.35
C GLN A 38 6.60 -5.26 1.53
N GLY A 39 5.91 -6.30 1.06
CA GLY A 39 4.45 -6.37 1.07
C GLY A 39 3.78 -5.42 0.07
N GLN A 40 2.47 -5.26 0.20
CA GLN A 40 1.63 -4.36 -0.58
C GLN A 40 1.03 -3.31 0.36
N SER A 41 1.06 -2.06 -0.06
CA SER A 41 0.41 -0.94 0.64
C SER A 41 -0.85 -0.50 -0.08
N GLN A 42 -1.94 -0.36 0.64
CA GLN A 42 -3.17 0.28 0.20
C GLN A 42 -3.42 1.50 1.07
N ALA A 43 -3.62 2.65 0.46
CA ALA A 43 -4.12 3.84 1.12
C ALA A 43 -5.57 4.07 0.69
N LYS A 44 -6.48 4.21 1.65
CA LYS A 44 -7.89 4.48 1.41
C LYS A 44 -8.32 5.70 2.22
N ARG A 45 -8.85 6.72 1.56
CA ARG A 45 -9.38 7.91 2.22
C ARG A 45 -10.84 7.70 2.61
N TYR A 46 -11.18 8.18 3.80
CA TYR A 46 -12.51 8.19 4.37
C TYR A 46 -12.95 9.65 4.59
N ASP A 47 -14.25 9.85 4.82
CA ASP A 47 -14.83 11.18 5.01
C ASP A 47 -14.43 11.81 6.35
N SER A 48 -14.15 10.98 7.34
CA SER A 48 -13.81 11.41 8.69
C SER A 48 -12.70 10.56 9.29
N PRO A 49 -11.86 11.14 10.16
CA PRO A 49 -10.77 10.39 10.81
C PRO A 49 -11.33 9.30 11.73
N GLU A 50 -12.51 9.54 12.30
CA GLU A 50 -13.25 8.58 13.12
C GLU A 50 -13.73 7.37 12.30
N ASP A 51 -14.11 7.59 11.04
CA ASP A 51 -14.54 6.53 10.12
C ASP A 51 -13.34 5.69 9.67
N ALA A 52 -12.21 6.34 9.34
CA ALA A 52 -10.94 5.65 9.05
C ALA A 52 -10.49 4.79 10.23
N ALA A 53 -10.55 5.32 11.46
CA ALA A 53 -10.20 4.60 12.67
C ALA A 53 -11.18 3.45 12.96
N SER A 54 -12.47 3.64 12.73
CA SER A 54 -13.50 2.60 12.89
C SER A 54 -13.31 1.46 11.90
N GLU A 55 -13.03 1.77 10.63
CA GLU A 55 -12.73 0.76 9.61
C GLU A 55 -11.39 0.07 9.85
N LEU A 56 -10.37 0.79 10.33
CA LEU A 56 -9.11 0.19 10.79
C LEU A 56 -9.37 -0.86 11.88
N GLN A 57 -10.12 -0.50 12.91
CA GLN A 57 -10.45 -1.40 14.01
C GLN A 57 -11.30 -2.58 13.56
N LYS A 58 -12.26 -2.35 12.65
CA LYS A 58 -13.10 -3.41 12.10
C LYS A 58 -12.27 -4.41 11.30
N GLN A 59 -11.40 -3.94 10.40
CA GLN A 59 -10.47 -4.80 9.68
C GLN A 59 -9.56 -5.56 10.64
N ALA A 60 -9.01 -4.89 11.66
CA ALA A 60 -8.18 -5.54 12.66
C ALA A 60 -8.93 -6.68 13.37
N ARG A 61 -10.18 -6.44 13.83
CA ARG A 61 -11.03 -7.46 14.47
C ARG A 61 -11.31 -8.66 13.56
N GLU A 62 -11.58 -8.41 12.27
CA GLU A 62 -11.75 -9.49 11.29
C GLU A 62 -10.46 -10.28 11.07
N LYS A 63 -9.29 -9.62 11.10
CA LYS A 63 -7.99 -10.31 11.04
C LYS A 63 -7.75 -11.15 12.29
N TYR A 64 -8.03 -10.64 13.49
CA TYR A 64 -7.94 -11.40 14.75
C TYR A 64 -8.80 -12.67 14.72
N LYS A 65 -10.04 -12.55 14.25
CA LYS A 65 -10.95 -13.71 14.12
C LYS A 65 -10.42 -14.76 13.12
N LYS A 66 -9.56 -14.34 12.19
CA LYS A 66 -8.90 -15.21 11.21
C LYS A 66 -7.58 -15.82 11.72
N GLY A 67 -7.25 -15.64 13.00
CA GLY A 67 -6.06 -16.19 13.64
C GLY A 67 -4.81 -15.33 13.51
N TYR A 68 -4.94 -14.05 13.15
CA TYR A 68 -3.82 -13.11 13.24
C TYR A 68 -3.62 -12.72 14.70
N VAL A 69 -2.36 -12.70 15.14
CA VAL A 69 -1.96 -12.29 16.49
C VAL A 69 -1.31 -10.90 16.45
N ASP A 70 -1.33 -10.18 17.56
CA ASP A 70 -0.58 -8.94 17.72
C ASP A 70 0.92 -9.16 17.46
N GLY A 71 1.49 -8.34 16.58
CA GLY A 71 2.94 -8.23 16.41
C GLY A 71 3.53 -7.25 17.42
N ASP A 72 4.85 -7.22 17.53
CA ASP A 72 5.67 -6.38 18.45
C ASP A 72 5.56 -4.86 18.17
N GLY A 73 4.33 -4.35 18.05
CA GLY A 73 3.98 -2.98 17.68
C GLY A 73 2.47 -2.73 17.68
N GLY A 74 1.72 -3.44 18.53
CA GLY A 74 0.32 -3.12 18.88
C GLY A 74 0.26 -2.12 20.05
N PRO A 75 -0.83 -1.35 20.19
CA PRO A 75 -0.79 0.05 20.57
C PRO A 75 -0.32 0.27 22.00
N ALA A 76 0.77 1.01 22.17
CA ALA A 76 0.99 1.77 23.39
C ALA A 76 -0.09 2.87 23.43
N ALA A 77 -1.17 2.60 24.17
CA ALA A 77 -2.12 3.61 24.55
C ALA A 77 -1.40 4.72 25.31
N THR A 78 -1.25 5.91 24.73
CA THR A 78 -1.24 7.18 25.48
C THR A 78 -1.33 8.43 24.57
N THR A 79 -2.38 9.22 24.83
CA THR A 79 -2.44 10.71 24.78
C THR A 79 -2.32 11.47 23.44
N ALA A 80 -3.49 11.88 22.94
CA ALA A 80 -3.93 13.24 22.60
C ALA A 80 -2.92 14.34 22.18
N THR A 81 -3.24 14.91 21.00
CA THR A 81 -3.26 16.36 20.63
C THR A 81 -1.94 17.09 20.33
N THR A 82 -1.72 17.43 19.06
CA THR A 82 -1.81 18.82 18.53
C THR A 82 -1.59 18.85 17.02
N ALA A 83 -2.45 19.64 16.34
CA ALA A 83 -2.43 19.92 14.92
C ALA A 83 -1.29 20.87 14.53
N THR A 84 -0.75 20.71 13.32
CA THR A 84 -0.39 21.87 12.46
C THR A 84 -0.45 21.45 10.99
N THR A 85 -1.49 21.93 10.31
CA THR A 85 -1.59 22.03 8.84
C THR A 85 -0.56 23.04 8.33
N PRO A 86 0.11 22.77 7.21
CA PRO A 86 -0.10 23.58 6.00
C PRO A 86 -0.35 22.64 4.81
N ASP A 87 -1.55 22.60 4.26
CA ASP A 87 -2.15 23.53 3.30
C ASP A 87 -1.90 23.08 1.85
N ALA A 88 -2.98 23.15 1.07
CA ALA A 88 -3.14 22.88 -0.36
C ALA A 88 -3.01 21.42 -0.84
N ALA A 89 -3.90 20.83 -1.63
CA ALA A 89 -5.18 21.20 -2.26
C ALA A 89 -5.81 19.88 -2.82
N PRO A 90 -7.12 19.81 -3.13
CA PRO A 90 -7.82 18.56 -3.47
C PRO A 90 -7.56 18.09 -4.91
N PRO A 91 -7.85 16.82 -5.24
CA PRO A 91 -8.88 16.56 -6.26
C PRO A 91 -9.84 15.43 -5.83
N ALA A 92 -11.15 15.57 -5.96
CA ALA A 92 -11.96 15.40 -7.18
C ALA A 92 -11.79 14.00 -7.85
N PRO A 93 -12.87 13.38 -8.40
CA PRO A 93 -12.90 11.98 -8.86
C PRO A 93 -12.17 11.74 -10.19
N THR A 94 -10.91 12.19 -10.33
CA THR A 94 -10.10 12.08 -11.55
C THR A 94 -9.18 10.86 -11.58
N GLN A 95 -9.41 9.87 -10.70
CA GLN A 95 -8.60 8.65 -10.62
C GLN A 95 -9.37 7.42 -11.15
N CYS A 96 -8.77 6.72 -12.11
CA CYS A 96 -9.29 5.48 -12.68
C CYS A 96 -8.26 4.36 -12.49
N THR A 97 -8.71 3.19 -12.04
CA THR A 97 -7.87 1.99 -11.91
C THR A 97 -8.28 0.97 -12.97
N LEU A 98 -7.32 0.53 -13.79
CA LEU A 98 -7.49 -0.51 -14.77
C LEU A 98 -6.66 -1.73 -14.37
N VAL A 99 -7.29 -2.92 -14.42
CA VAL A 99 -6.62 -4.19 -14.15
C VAL A 99 -6.69 -5.04 -15.42
N LEU A 100 -5.52 -5.33 -15.99
CA LEU A 100 -5.37 -6.14 -17.18
C LEU A 100 -4.71 -7.48 -16.78
N ASN A 101 -5.31 -8.59 -17.16
CA ASN A 101 -4.74 -9.92 -16.93
C ASN A 101 -4.18 -10.44 -18.27
N LEU A 102 -2.86 -10.55 -18.39
CA LEU A 102 -2.15 -11.03 -19.58
C LEU A 102 -1.52 -12.40 -19.27
N GLY A 103 -2.33 -13.45 -19.35
CA GLY A 103 -1.90 -14.81 -18.98
C GLY A 103 -1.53 -14.89 -17.49
N GLU A 104 -0.28 -15.25 -17.19
CA GLU A 104 0.27 -15.33 -15.83
C GLU A 104 0.69 -13.96 -15.26
N ARG A 105 0.57 -12.90 -16.04
CA ARG A 105 0.93 -11.54 -15.64
C ARG A 105 -0.32 -10.72 -15.34
N ARG A 106 -0.25 -9.89 -14.30
CA ARG A 106 -1.30 -8.90 -13.99
C ARG A 106 -0.69 -7.51 -14.02
N LEU A 107 -1.24 -6.66 -14.85
CA LEU A 107 -0.90 -5.24 -14.90
C LEU A 107 -2.00 -4.44 -14.20
N GLU A 108 -1.63 -3.72 -13.15
CA GLU A 108 -2.49 -2.74 -12.48
C GLU A 108 -2.02 -1.34 -12.86
N LEU A 109 -2.89 -0.58 -13.51
CA LEU A 109 -2.64 0.78 -13.96
C LEU A 109 -3.56 1.73 -13.22
N ARG A 110 -2.99 2.61 -12.40
CA ARG A 110 -3.72 3.73 -11.79
C ARG A 110 -3.37 5.01 -12.53
N LEU A 111 -4.39 5.64 -13.08
CA LEU A 111 -4.32 6.92 -13.76
C LEU A 111 -5.01 7.94 -12.88
N SER A 112 -4.38 9.07 -12.60
CA SER A 112 -4.99 10.20 -11.91
C SER A 112 -4.61 11.49 -12.62
N VAL A 113 -5.56 12.40 -12.77
CA VAL A 113 -5.32 13.72 -13.37
C VAL A 113 -5.34 14.79 -12.29
N GLU A 114 -4.27 15.60 -12.25
CA GLU A 114 -4.12 16.75 -11.36
C GLU A 114 -3.63 17.95 -12.17
N GLY A 115 -4.47 18.99 -12.29
CA GLY A 115 -4.16 20.16 -13.11
C GLY A 115 -3.93 19.79 -14.59
N ASN A 116 -2.73 20.06 -15.10
CA ASN A 116 -2.29 19.69 -16.46
C ASN A 116 -1.38 18.45 -16.48
N ALA A 117 -1.28 17.72 -15.37
CA ALA A 117 -0.43 16.54 -15.23
C ALA A 117 -1.29 15.27 -15.13
N VAL A 118 -0.87 14.22 -15.84
CA VAL A 118 -1.41 12.86 -15.70
C VAL A 118 -0.41 12.06 -14.88
N HIS A 119 -0.79 11.73 -13.64
CA HIS A 119 -0.06 10.79 -12.81
C HIS A 119 -0.41 9.37 -13.25
N THR A 120 0.61 8.65 -13.71
CA THR A 120 0.49 7.26 -14.15
C THR A 120 1.30 6.37 -13.22
N HIS A 121 0.63 5.42 -12.55
CA HIS A 121 1.27 4.43 -11.69
C HIS A 121 0.96 3.03 -12.21
N SER A 122 1.99 2.36 -12.73
CA SER A 122 1.88 1.01 -13.30
C SER A 122 2.58 0.00 -12.40
N ILE A 123 1.87 -1.04 -11.99
CA ILE A 123 2.42 -2.18 -11.25
C ILE A 123 2.24 -3.44 -12.09
N GLU A 124 3.34 -4.13 -12.38
CA GLU A 124 3.33 -5.36 -13.14
C GLU A 124 3.68 -6.55 -12.24
N HIS A 125 2.71 -7.44 -12.08
CA HIS A 125 2.86 -8.66 -11.30
C HIS A 125 3.35 -9.79 -12.20
N TYR A 126 4.47 -10.38 -11.79
CA TYR A 126 5.10 -11.53 -12.41
C TYR A 126 4.90 -12.77 -11.51
N PRO A 127 4.97 -13.98 -12.08
CA PRO A 127 4.77 -15.23 -11.33
C PRO A 127 5.78 -15.44 -10.19
N ASN A 128 6.99 -14.87 -10.30
CA ASN A 128 8.02 -14.95 -9.28
C ASN A 128 8.96 -13.72 -9.30
N ALA A 129 9.77 -13.58 -8.26
CA ALA A 129 10.67 -12.44 -8.08
C ALA A 129 11.81 -12.40 -9.10
N ASP A 130 12.30 -13.57 -9.52
CA ASP A 130 13.36 -13.69 -10.53
C ASP A 130 12.88 -13.12 -11.87
N ALA A 131 11.69 -13.53 -12.32
CA ALA A 131 11.02 -12.99 -13.50
C ALA A 131 10.76 -11.49 -13.41
N ALA A 132 10.39 -10.96 -12.23
CA ALA A 132 10.22 -9.52 -12.03
C ALA A 132 11.55 -8.75 -12.16
N SER A 133 12.62 -9.30 -11.58
CA SER A 133 13.95 -8.69 -11.64
C SER A 133 14.55 -8.73 -13.06
N ALA A 134 14.37 -9.85 -13.76
CA ALA A 134 14.77 -10.00 -15.15
C ALA A 134 14.00 -9.02 -16.04
N ALA A 135 12.69 -8.86 -15.81
CA ALA A 135 11.88 -7.88 -16.53
C ALA A 135 12.33 -6.44 -16.26
N LEU A 136 12.64 -6.08 -15.01
CA LEU A 136 13.20 -4.76 -14.69
C LEU A 136 14.53 -4.51 -15.43
N ALA A 137 15.43 -5.50 -15.43
CA ALA A 137 16.70 -5.41 -16.15
C ALA A 137 16.50 -5.24 -17.66
N GLN A 138 15.55 -5.98 -18.25
CA GLN A 138 15.18 -5.86 -19.66
C GLN A 138 14.60 -4.48 -19.99
N ILE A 139 13.66 -3.98 -19.18
CA ILE A 139 13.04 -2.65 -19.35
C ILE A 139 14.12 -1.58 -19.28
N ARG A 140 15.00 -1.66 -18.28
CA ARG A 140 16.10 -0.73 -18.13
C ARG A 140 17.05 -0.76 -19.34
N ALA A 141 17.46 -1.94 -19.78
CA ALA A 141 18.34 -2.08 -20.94
C ALA A 141 17.68 -1.51 -22.22
N ALA A 142 16.38 -1.73 -22.41
CA ALA A 142 15.64 -1.18 -23.54
C ALA A 142 15.56 0.35 -23.48
N LEU A 143 15.29 0.92 -22.31
CA LEU A 143 15.28 2.37 -22.10
C LEU A 143 16.66 3.00 -22.35
N GLU A 144 17.73 2.37 -21.85
CA GLU A 144 19.10 2.83 -22.09
C GLU A 144 19.49 2.74 -23.58
N ALA A 145 19.05 1.69 -24.28
CA ALA A 145 19.25 1.53 -25.73
C ALA A 145 18.53 2.61 -26.55
N ASP A 146 17.36 3.05 -26.10
CA ASP A 146 16.59 4.15 -26.72
C ASP A 146 17.08 5.54 -26.26
N GLY A 147 18.16 5.59 -25.46
CA GLY A 147 18.80 6.82 -25.01
C GLY A 147 18.18 7.46 -23.77
N TYR A 148 17.18 6.84 -23.15
CA TYR A 148 16.66 7.29 -21.86
C TYR A 148 17.68 7.02 -20.76
N ARG A 149 18.05 8.08 -20.03
CA ARG A 149 18.88 7.99 -18.84
C ARG A 149 18.00 7.82 -17.61
N VAL A 150 18.21 6.72 -16.88
CA VAL A 150 17.69 6.57 -15.52
C VAL A 150 18.41 7.58 -14.63
N GLN A 151 17.66 8.48 -13.98
CA GLN A 151 18.17 9.45 -13.00
C GLN A 151 18.17 8.87 -11.59
#